data_AF-A0A7S4CRU5-F1
#
_entry.id   AF-A0A7S4CRU5-F1
#
_cell.length_a   1.000
_cell.length_b   1.000
_cell.length_c   1.000
_cell.angle_alpha   90.00
_cell.angle_beta   90.00
_cell.angle_gamma   90.00
#
_symmetry.space_group_name_H-M   'P 1'
#
loop_
_entity.id
_entity.type
_entity.pdbx_description
1 polymer ?
#
loop_
_entity_poly.entity_id
_entity_poly.type
_entity_poly.pdbx_seq_one_letter_code
_entity_poly.pdbx_strand_id
1 'polypeptide(L)'
;FKFLLNADWIVPSSREDITQDNVWNEWLREELPALYTDALVHLRQLFADDEGDGLEDVVDVAWSVLRYLPLEGEVLGWFRQTSNKIVQQMRLSECMLTAQNKWVLPGEVVYCRDQVIGRLVDEQMLHDTLKLYYLNPHLLHQLPQALLYTLGVQPLNARHLIRVMEELTAAGPAPPPGWTAWLKKLEDDTWVARW
;
A
#
# COMPACT_ATOMS: atom_id res chain seq x y z
N PHE A 1 -5.66 7.30 18.91
CA PHE A 1 -5.19 5.90 18.99
C PHE A 1 -5.69 5.18 17.75
N LYS A 2 -4.85 4.40 17.05
CA LYS A 2 -5.29 3.72 15.82
C LYS A 2 -6.08 2.47 16.09
N PHE A 3 -5.64 1.61 17.00
CA PHE A 3 -6.35 0.38 17.35
C PHE A 3 -6.24 0.08 18.85
N LEU A 4 -7.19 -0.69 19.36
CA LEU A 4 -7.24 -1.18 20.74
C LEU A 4 -7.14 -2.70 20.70
N LEU A 5 -6.24 -3.26 21.52
CA LEU A 5 -6.10 -4.72 21.65
C LEU A 5 -6.82 -5.19 22.89
N ASN A 6 -8.03 -5.73 22.69
CA ASN A 6 -8.79 -6.36 23.76
C ASN A 6 -8.49 -7.86 23.78
N ALA A 7 -7.82 -8.32 24.83
CA ALA A 7 -7.50 -9.73 25.04
C ALA A 7 -7.45 -9.99 26.55
N ASP A 8 -7.41 -11.25 26.93
CA ASP A 8 -7.36 -11.67 28.34
C ASP A 8 -5.94 -11.50 28.91
N TRP A 9 -5.48 -10.26 29.03
CA TRP A 9 -4.14 -9.94 29.50
C TRP A 9 -4.00 -10.23 30.99
N ILE A 10 -2.91 -10.90 31.37
CA ILE A 10 -2.50 -10.98 32.77
C ILE A 10 -1.89 -9.64 33.17
N VAL A 11 -2.52 -8.98 34.14
CA VAL A 11 -2.13 -7.67 34.67
C VAL A 11 -1.82 -7.78 36.16
N PRO A 12 -0.94 -6.94 36.71
CA PRO A 12 -0.69 -6.86 38.14
C PRO A 12 -1.92 -6.29 38.86
N SER A 13 -1.94 -6.38 40.19
CA SER A 13 -3.07 -5.88 41.00
C SER A 13 -3.37 -4.38 40.79
N SER A 14 -2.37 -3.57 40.42
CA SER A 14 -2.57 -2.15 40.08
C SER A 14 -3.35 -1.96 38.77
N ARG A 15 -3.32 -2.93 37.86
CA ARG A 15 -3.91 -2.88 36.50
C ARG A 15 -3.41 -1.73 35.64
N GLU A 16 -2.24 -1.19 35.95
CA GLU A 16 -1.65 -0.04 35.23
C GLU A 16 -0.79 -0.47 34.03
N ASP A 17 -0.31 -1.72 34.00
CA ASP A 17 0.52 -2.27 32.91
C ASP A 17 0.25 -3.77 32.71
N ILE A 18 0.83 -4.36 31.67
CA ILE A 18 0.79 -5.79 31.38
C ILE A 18 2.00 -6.47 32.02
N THR A 19 1.81 -7.66 32.58
CA THR A 19 2.91 -8.48 33.12
C THR A 19 3.76 -9.01 31.96
N GLN A 20 4.94 -8.41 31.72
CA GLN A 20 5.75 -8.68 30.52
C GLN A 20 6.52 -10.01 30.57
N ASP A 21 6.77 -10.57 31.76
CA ASP A 21 7.45 -11.85 32.01
C ASP A 21 6.47 -13.04 32.08
N ASN A 22 5.28 -12.88 31.50
CA ASN A 22 4.24 -13.88 31.49
C ASN A 22 4.11 -14.53 30.10
N VAL A 23 4.27 -15.86 30.06
CA VAL A 23 4.24 -16.66 28.82
C VAL A 23 2.93 -16.50 28.04
N TRP A 24 1.79 -16.35 28.72
CA TRP A 24 0.49 -16.15 28.06
C TRP A 24 0.40 -14.79 27.36
N ASN A 25 0.86 -13.72 28.03
CA ASN A 25 0.92 -12.40 27.41
C ASN A 25 1.90 -12.37 26.23
N GLU A 26 3.08 -12.98 26.37
CA GLU A 26 4.04 -13.10 25.27
C GLU A 26 3.42 -13.83 24.07
N TRP A 27 2.76 -14.95 24.30
CA TRP A 27 2.06 -15.71 23.26
C TRP A 27 0.97 -14.86 22.58
N LEU A 28 0.06 -14.24 23.34
CA LEU A 28 -0.97 -13.35 22.79
C LEU A 28 -0.38 -12.27 21.90
N ARG A 29 0.73 -11.66 22.33
CA ARG A 29 1.42 -10.62 21.58
C ARG A 29 2.05 -11.17 20.29
N GLU A 30 2.54 -12.41 20.29
CA GLU A 30 3.16 -13.05 19.14
C GLU A 30 2.16 -13.53 18.07
N GLU A 31 0.91 -13.79 18.44
CA GLU A 31 -0.17 -14.13 17.51
C GLU A 31 -0.71 -12.90 16.75
N LEU A 32 -0.54 -11.69 17.28
CA LEU A 32 -1.09 -10.46 16.70
C LEU A 32 -0.71 -10.21 15.23
N PRO A 33 0.55 -10.40 14.78
CA PRO A 33 0.89 -10.24 13.38
C PRO A 33 0.03 -11.11 12.45
N ALA A 34 -0.11 -12.40 12.76
CA ALA A 34 -0.84 -13.34 11.93
C ALA A 34 -2.34 -12.99 11.87
N LEU A 35 -2.89 -12.50 12.98
CA LEU A 35 -4.28 -12.06 13.04
C LEU A 35 -4.61 -10.95 12.03
N TYR A 36 -3.68 -10.04 11.74
CA TYR A 36 -3.90 -8.99 10.73
C TYR A 36 -4.03 -9.56 9.32
N THR A 37 -3.17 -10.52 8.96
CA THR A 37 -3.21 -11.15 7.65
C THR A 37 -4.42 -12.07 7.51
N ASP A 38 -4.77 -12.81 8.57
CA ASP A 38 -5.94 -13.68 8.57
C ASP A 38 -7.23 -12.88 8.48
N ALA A 39 -7.34 -11.76 9.22
CA ALA A 39 -8.48 -10.86 9.13
C ALA A 39 -8.67 -10.33 7.70
N LEU A 40 -7.59 -9.95 7.01
CA LEU A 40 -7.65 -9.53 5.62
C LEU A 40 -8.17 -10.66 4.71
N VAL A 41 -7.66 -11.88 4.85
CA VAL A 41 -8.10 -13.03 4.04
C VAL A 41 -9.58 -13.32 4.26
N HIS A 42 -10.03 -13.35 5.51
CA HIS A 42 -11.42 -13.59 5.84
C HIS A 42 -12.35 -12.48 5.34
N LEU A 43 -11.96 -11.22 5.50
CA LEU A 43 -12.73 -10.12 4.93
C LEU A 43 -12.78 -10.22 3.40
N ARG A 44 -11.66 -10.49 2.73
CA ARG A 44 -11.68 -10.70 1.27
C ARG A 44 -12.64 -11.81 0.84
N GLN A 45 -12.72 -12.91 1.58
CA GLN A 45 -13.63 -14.02 1.29
C GLN A 45 -15.10 -13.63 1.50
N LEU A 46 -15.41 -12.97 2.62
CA LEU A 46 -16.77 -12.55 2.94
C LEU A 46 -17.39 -11.64 1.88
N PHE A 47 -16.58 -10.80 1.24
CA PHE A 47 -17.00 -9.86 0.21
C PHE A 47 -16.75 -10.37 -1.23
N ALA A 48 -16.21 -11.58 -1.40
CA ALA A 48 -16.04 -12.19 -2.73
C ALA A 48 -17.30 -12.90 -3.23
N ASP A 49 -18.16 -13.33 -2.30
CA ASP A 49 -19.39 -14.10 -2.60
C ASP A 49 -20.62 -13.20 -2.85
N ASP A 50 -20.49 -11.87 -2.72
CA ASP A 50 -21.58 -10.91 -2.91
C ASP A 50 -21.63 -10.47 -4.39
N GLU A 51 -22.55 -11.06 -5.18
CA GLU A 51 -22.72 -10.79 -6.62
C GLU A 51 -23.38 -9.42 -6.93
N GLY A 52 -23.71 -8.59 -5.93
CA GLY A 52 -24.35 -7.28 -6.11
C GLY A 52 -23.38 -6.11 -6.00
N ASP A 53 -23.44 -5.13 -6.93
CA ASP A 53 -22.88 -3.75 -6.96
C ASP A 53 -21.58 -3.41 -6.16
N GLY A 54 -20.76 -4.40 -5.79
CA GLY A 54 -19.80 -4.41 -4.68
C GLY A 54 -18.45 -3.74 -4.91
N LEU A 55 -18.39 -2.73 -5.78
CA LEU A 55 -17.15 -1.99 -6.04
C LEU A 55 -16.76 -1.08 -4.87
N GLU A 56 -17.76 -0.41 -4.24
CA GLU A 56 -17.54 0.42 -3.05
C GLU A 56 -17.16 -0.46 -1.85
N ASP A 57 -17.78 -1.64 -1.74
CA ASP A 57 -17.56 -2.57 -0.63
C ASP A 57 -16.12 -3.09 -0.56
N VAL A 58 -15.49 -3.42 -1.70
CA VAL A 58 -14.12 -3.95 -1.71
C VAL A 58 -13.08 -2.87 -1.35
N VAL A 59 -13.30 -1.62 -1.76
CA VAL A 59 -12.44 -0.49 -1.36
C VAL A 59 -12.58 -0.24 0.14
N ASP A 60 -13.80 -0.27 0.67
CA ASP A 60 -14.06 -0.10 2.09
C ASP A 60 -13.47 -1.24 2.93
N VAL A 61 -13.48 -2.47 2.43
CA VAL A 61 -12.78 -3.61 3.04
C VAL A 61 -11.27 -3.33 3.10
N ALA A 62 -10.65 -2.95 1.99
CA ALA A 62 -9.22 -2.64 1.96
C ALA A 62 -8.88 -1.51 2.95
N TRP A 63 -9.66 -0.44 2.95
CA TRP A 63 -9.51 0.67 3.88
C TRP A 63 -9.67 0.24 5.34
N SER A 64 -10.70 -0.57 5.64
CA SER A 64 -11.03 -1.01 7.00
C SER A 64 -9.88 -1.75 7.67
N VAL A 65 -9.10 -2.52 6.91
CA VAL A 65 -7.92 -3.22 7.43
C VAL A 65 -6.70 -2.29 7.47
N LEU A 66 -6.41 -1.63 6.35
CA LEU A 66 -5.17 -0.88 6.19
C LEU A 66 -5.07 0.33 7.14
N ARG A 67 -6.19 0.97 7.47
CA ARG A 67 -6.22 2.13 8.38
C ARG A 67 -5.74 1.84 9.80
N TYR A 68 -5.78 0.57 10.22
CA TYR A 68 -5.38 0.14 11.55
C TYR A 68 -3.90 -0.24 11.66
N LEU A 69 -3.17 -0.29 10.54
CA LEU A 69 -1.76 -0.63 10.59
C LEU A 69 -0.95 0.42 11.37
N PRO A 70 -0.04 -0.04 12.24
CA PRO A 70 0.82 0.85 12.99
C PRO A 70 1.82 1.54 12.05
N LEU A 71 1.95 2.86 12.17
CA LEU A 71 3.05 3.58 11.52
C LEU A 71 4.30 3.57 12.40
N GLU A 72 5.41 3.88 11.76
CA GLU A 72 6.69 4.02 12.44
C GLU A 72 6.59 5.05 13.59
N GLY A 73 7.00 4.63 14.78
CA GLY A 73 7.01 5.48 15.98
C GLY A 73 5.68 5.62 16.73
N GLU A 74 4.56 5.10 16.20
CA GLU A 74 3.26 5.19 16.89
C GLU A 74 3.13 4.20 18.05
N VAL A 75 3.73 3.03 17.92
CA VAL A 75 3.72 1.97 18.95
C VAL A 75 5.06 1.97 19.68
N LEU A 76 5.00 2.20 20.99
CA LEU A 76 6.16 2.30 21.86
C LEU A 76 6.25 1.10 22.82
N GLY A 77 7.37 1.01 23.53
CA GLY A 77 7.57 0.01 24.57
C GLY A 77 7.49 -1.43 24.06
N TRP A 78 6.87 -2.30 24.86
CA TRP A 78 6.83 -3.76 24.68
C TRP A 78 6.18 -4.22 23.37
N PHE A 79 5.23 -3.45 22.82
CA PHE A 79 4.54 -3.78 21.55
C PHE A 79 5.28 -3.31 20.29
N ARG A 80 6.37 -2.53 20.41
CA ARG A 80 7.09 -1.97 19.26
C ARG A 80 7.62 -3.05 18.30
N GLN A 81 8.07 -4.17 18.84
CA GLN A 81 8.54 -5.28 17.99
C GLN A 81 7.37 -5.93 17.24
N THR A 82 6.22 -6.06 17.90
CA THR A 82 5.00 -6.63 17.31
C THR A 82 4.46 -5.74 16.19
N SER A 83 4.47 -4.41 16.35
CA SER A 83 4.07 -3.50 15.28
C SER A 83 4.94 -3.65 14.03
N ASN A 84 6.25 -3.85 14.21
CA ASN A 84 7.15 -4.10 13.08
C ASN A 84 6.85 -5.44 12.41
N LYS A 85 6.57 -6.49 13.18
CA LYS A 85 6.17 -7.81 12.65
C LYS A 85 4.86 -7.73 11.86
N ILE A 86 3.85 -6.99 12.36
CA ILE A 86 2.57 -6.75 11.66
C ILE A 86 2.85 -6.14 10.28
N VAL A 87 3.62 -5.05 10.23
CA VAL A 87 3.95 -4.39 8.96
C VAL A 87 4.73 -5.33 8.02
N GLN A 88 5.70 -6.09 8.55
CA GLN A 88 6.48 -7.04 7.76
C GLN A 88 5.60 -8.14 7.14
N GLN A 89 4.65 -8.70 7.89
CA GLN A 89 3.75 -9.72 7.35
C GLN A 89 2.79 -9.13 6.31
N MET A 90 2.29 -7.92 6.54
CA MET A 90 1.44 -7.22 5.56
C MET A 90 2.20 -6.93 4.26
N ARG A 91 3.49 -6.59 4.32
CA ARG A 91 4.34 -6.43 3.13
C ARG A 91 4.49 -7.69 2.28
N LEU A 92 4.35 -8.86 2.91
CA LEU A 92 4.45 -10.17 2.27
C LEU A 92 3.08 -10.76 1.90
N SER A 93 2.00 -10.02 2.15
CA SER A 93 0.64 -10.44 1.90
C SER A 93 0.01 -9.60 0.79
N GLU A 94 -0.89 -10.20 0.01
CA GLU A 94 -1.64 -9.50 -1.03
C GLU A 94 -2.68 -8.55 -0.41
N CYS A 95 -2.23 -7.41 0.10
CA CYS A 95 -3.05 -6.45 0.85
C CYS A 95 -3.34 -5.15 0.11
N MET A 96 -2.81 -4.97 -1.10
CA MET A 96 -3.07 -3.76 -1.89
C MET A 96 -4.10 -4.04 -2.99
N LEU A 97 -5.08 -3.14 -3.10
CA LEU A 97 -6.10 -3.20 -4.14
C LEU A 97 -5.69 -2.36 -5.34
N THR A 98 -5.62 -2.97 -6.51
CA THR A 98 -5.28 -2.30 -7.77
C THR A 98 -6.47 -1.55 -8.37
N ALA A 99 -6.23 -0.70 -9.36
CA ALA A 99 -7.28 -0.04 -10.14
C ALA A 99 -8.23 -1.03 -10.85
N GLN A 100 -7.76 -2.25 -11.14
CA GLN A 100 -8.58 -3.34 -11.68
C GLN A 100 -9.22 -4.22 -10.60
N ASN A 101 -9.25 -3.76 -9.34
CA ASN A 101 -9.79 -4.47 -8.18
C ASN A 101 -9.16 -5.85 -7.90
N LYS A 102 -7.93 -6.06 -8.38
CA LYS A 102 -7.11 -7.22 -8.03
C LYS A 102 -6.33 -6.93 -6.76
N TRP A 103 -6.27 -7.92 -5.86
CA TRP A 103 -5.38 -7.91 -4.69
C TRP A 103 -3.98 -8.36 -5.07
N VAL A 104 -2.97 -7.60 -4.66
CA VAL A 104 -1.56 -7.85 -5.00
C VAL A 104 -0.63 -7.43 -3.85
N LEU A 105 0.65 -7.78 -3.92
CA LEU A 105 1.64 -7.40 -2.92
C LEU A 105 1.90 -5.88 -2.96
N PRO A 106 2.24 -5.23 -1.83
CA PRO A 106 2.66 -3.84 -1.80
C PRO A 106 3.82 -3.48 -2.75
N GLY A 107 4.74 -4.43 -2.98
CA GLY A 107 5.87 -4.24 -3.90
C GLY A 107 5.48 -4.28 -5.39
N GLU A 108 4.28 -4.73 -5.72
CA GLU A 108 3.76 -4.84 -7.09
C GLU A 108 2.88 -3.64 -7.48
N VAL A 109 2.76 -2.66 -6.58
CA VAL A 109 1.88 -1.50 -6.76
C VAL A 109 2.66 -0.20 -6.72
N VAL A 110 2.27 0.71 -7.61
CA VAL A 110 2.70 2.11 -7.60
C VAL A 110 1.49 3.03 -7.51
N TYR A 111 1.71 4.22 -6.95
CA TYR A 111 0.70 5.26 -6.97
C TYR A 111 1.16 6.49 -7.76
N CYS A 112 0.23 7.14 -8.44
CA CYS A 112 0.46 8.41 -9.11
C CYS A 112 -0.67 9.37 -8.74
N ARG A 113 -0.34 10.50 -8.12
CA ARG A 113 -1.32 11.56 -7.81
C ARG A 113 -1.46 12.58 -8.94
N ASP A 114 -0.47 12.63 -9.83
CA ASP A 114 -0.47 13.54 -10.97
C ASP A 114 -1.18 12.88 -12.16
N GLN A 115 -2.36 13.40 -12.51
CA GLN A 115 -3.15 12.88 -13.62
C GLN A 115 -2.45 13.05 -14.98
N VAL A 116 -1.56 14.03 -15.15
CA VAL A 116 -0.81 14.22 -16.40
C VAL A 116 0.20 13.09 -16.55
N ILE A 117 0.95 12.79 -15.49
CA ILE A 117 1.94 11.70 -15.51
C ILE A 117 1.23 10.34 -15.62
N GLY A 118 0.11 10.16 -14.91
CA GLY A 118 -0.70 8.94 -15.00
C GLY A 118 -1.27 8.66 -16.39
N ARG A 119 -1.43 9.69 -17.25
CA ARG A 119 -1.84 9.52 -18.65
C ARG A 119 -0.69 9.12 -19.58
N LEU A 120 0.56 9.38 -19.20
CA LEU A 120 1.71 9.02 -20.03
C LEU A 120 1.95 7.51 -20.02
N VAL A 121 1.77 6.89 -18.86
CA VAL A 121 1.95 5.45 -18.68
C VAL A 121 0.60 4.87 -18.32
N ASP A 122 -0.09 4.28 -19.30
CA ASP A 122 -1.34 3.58 -19.06
C ASP A 122 -1.12 2.29 -18.25
N GLU A 123 -2.21 1.71 -17.77
CA GLU A 123 -2.17 0.52 -16.90
C GLU A 123 -1.57 -0.70 -17.61
N GLN A 124 -1.84 -0.83 -18.90
CA GLN A 124 -1.38 -1.95 -19.71
C GLN A 124 0.14 -1.89 -19.90
N MET A 125 0.66 -0.72 -20.26
CA MET A 125 2.08 -0.43 -20.41
C MET A 125 2.84 -0.60 -19.09
N LEU A 126 2.27 -0.12 -17.99
CA LEU A 126 2.83 -0.31 -16.66
C LEU A 126 2.99 -1.80 -16.33
N HIS A 127 1.95 -2.59 -16.60
CA HIS A 127 1.96 -4.02 -16.32
C HIS A 127 2.87 -4.80 -17.28
N ASP A 128 2.83 -4.50 -18.57
CA ASP A 128 3.58 -5.24 -19.57
C ASP A 128 5.09 -5.00 -19.43
N THR A 129 5.51 -3.75 -19.22
CA THR A 129 6.92 -3.37 -19.08
C THR A 129 7.48 -3.62 -17.68
N LEU A 130 6.76 -3.26 -16.62
CA LEU A 130 7.29 -3.26 -15.26
C LEU A 130 6.73 -4.37 -14.36
N LYS A 131 5.69 -5.09 -14.80
CA LYS A 131 4.93 -6.03 -13.96
C LYS A 131 4.38 -5.37 -12.70
N LEU A 132 4.04 -4.09 -12.81
CA LEU A 132 3.46 -3.28 -11.73
C LEU A 132 2.01 -2.92 -12.06
N TYR A 133 1.26 -2.58 -11.02
CA TYR A 133 -0.11 -2.12 -11.11
C TYR A 133 -0.27 -0.72 -10.50
N TYR A 134 -1.27 0.02 -10.97
CA TYR A 134 -1.69 1.24 -10.27
C TYR A 134 -2.55 0.90 -9.07
N LEU A 135 -2.31 1.59 -7.96
CA LEU A 135 -3.17 1.56 -6.78
C LEU A 135 -4.58 2.06 -7.13
N ASN A 136 -5.61 1.43 -6.58
CA ASN A 136 -6.99 1.87 -6.75
C ASN A 136 -7.13 3.38 -6.40
N PRO A 137 -7.66 4.23 -7.31
CA PRO A 137 -7.72 5.67 -7.10
C PRO A 137 -8.52 6.08 -5.85
N HIS A 138 -9.66 5.43 -5.58
CA HIS A 138 -10.49 5.71 -4.40
C HIS A 138 -9.74 5.36 -3.12
N LEU A 139 -9.08 4.21 -3.10
CA LEU A 139 -8.25 3.80 -1.96
C LEU A 139 -7.05 4.76 -1.76
N LEU A 140 -6.39 5.19 -2.84
CA LEU A 140 -5.27 6.15 -2.77
C LEU A 140 -5.67 7.48 -2.13
N HIS A 141 -6.91 7.93 -2.34
CA HIS A 141 -7.43 9.15 -1.72
C HIS A 141 -7.68 8.99 -0.21
N GLN A 142 -7.99 7.79 0.26
CA GLN A 142 -8.24 7.51 1.68
C GLN A 142 -6.94 7.23 2.46
N LEU A 143 -5.95 6.59 1.83
CA LEU A 143 -4.72 6.17 2.51
C LEU A 143 -3.74 7.33 2.77
N PRO A 144 -3.24 7.48 4.02
CA PRO A 144 -2.21 8.46 4.32
C PRO A 144 -0.87 8.05 3.69
N GLN A 145 -0.10 9.03 3.22
CA GLN A 145 1.17 8.77 2.52
C GLN A 145 2.20 8.04 3.40
N ALA A 146 2.21 8.30 4.71
CA ALA A 146 3.06 7.58 5.67
C ALA A 146 2.80 6.07 5.67
N LEU A 147 1.54 5.64 5.47
CA LEU A 147 1.17 4.23 5.41
C LEU A 147 1.69 3.58 4.13
N LEU A 148 1.54 4.25 2.99
CA LEU A 148 2.09 3.77 1.71
C LEU A 148 3.60 3.53 1.81
N TYR A 149 4.34 4.48 2.41
CA TYR A 149 5.76 4.30 2.68
C TYR A 149 6.04 3.16 3.68
N THR A 150 5.23 3.03 4.72
CA THR A 150 5.35 1.96 5.72
C THR A 150 5.15 0.58 5.08
N LEU A 151 4.28 0.45 4.08
CA LEU A 151 4.08 -0.78 3.31
C LEU A 151 5.08 -0.96 2.16
N GLY A 152 5.93 0.03 1.89
CA GLY A 152 6.89 -0.02 0.79
C GLY A 152 6.30 0.26 -0.58
N VAL A 153 5.07 0.78 -0.65
CA VAL A 153 4.43 1.19 -1.90
C VAL A 153 5.11 2.46 -2.40
N GLN A 154 5.63 2.43 -3.62
CA GLN A 154 6.41 3.52 -4.18
C GLN A 154 5.55 4.45 -5.05
N PRO A 155 5.85 5.76 -5.08
CA PRO A 155 5.28 6.63 -6.10
C PRO A 155 5.85 6.24 -7.47
N LEU A 156 5.07 6.49 -8.52
CA LEU A 156 5.57 6.48 -9.89
C LEU A 156 6.74 7.48 -10.00
N ASN A 157 7.93 6.99 -10.36
CA ASN A 157 9.16 7.77 -10.32
C ASN A 157 9.89 7.73 -11.66
N ALA A 158 10.93 8.55 -11.81
CA ALA A 158 11.68 8.68 -13.06
C ALA A 158 12.27 7.36 -13.58
N ARG A 159 12.65 6.42 -12.70
CA ARG A 159 13.18 5.12 -13.12
C ARG A 159 12.12 4.27 -13.81
N HIS A 160 10.87 4.35 -13.34
CA HIS A 160 9.74 3.69 -14.01
C HIS A 160 9.52 4.30 -15.40
N LEU A 161 9.53 5.62 -15.49
CA LEU A 161 9.33 6.33 -16.76
C LEU A 161 10.44 6.01 -17.78
N ILE A 162 11.70 6.03 -17.37
CA ILE A 162 12.84 5.71 -18.25
C ILE A 162 12.73 4.28 -18.80
N ARG A 163 12.39 3.30 -17.96
CA ARG A 163 12.22 1.91 -18.42
C ARG A 163 11.08 1.75 -19.42
N VAL A 164 9.96 2.45 -19.17
CA VAL A 164 8.85 2.49 -20.12
C VAL A 164 9.29 3.12 -21.45
N MET A 165 10.09 4.19 -21.41
CA MET A 165 10.65 4.80 -22.60
C MET A 165 11.57 3.86 -23.38
N GLU A 166 12.46 3.17 -22.69
CA GLU A 166 13.39 2.20 -23.31
C GLU A 166 12.62 1.13 -24.08
N GLU A 167 11.60 0.52 -23.48
CA GLU A 167 10.74 -0.47 -24.14
C GLU A 167 9.98 0.11 -25.34
N LEU A 168 9.42 1.32 -25.22
CA LEU A 168 8.75 1.99 -26.34
C LEU A 168 9.72 2.25 -27.51
N THR A 169 10.94 2.68 -27.22
CA THR A 169 11.94 2.91 -28.28
C THR A 169 12.44 1.61 -28.91
N ALA A 170 12.51 0.51 -28.14
CA ALA A 170 12.93 -0.80 -28.62
C ALA A 170 11.86 -1.52 -29.46
N ALA A 171 10.57 -1.35 -29.10
CA ALA A 171 9.44 -1.96 -29.80
C ALA A 171 9.08 -1.26 -31.13
N GLY A 172 9.68 -0.09 -31.41
CA GLY A 172 9.40 0.72 -32.60
C GLY A 172 8.00 1.36 -32.76
N PRO A 173 7.11 1.52 -31.76
CA PRO A 173 5.85 2.23 -31.98
C PRO A 173 6.06 3.74 -31.82
N ALA A 174 5.18 4.52 -32.46
CA ALA A 174 5.11 5.96 -32.24
C ALA A 174 4.84 6.28 -30.75
N PRO A 175 5.42 7.37 -30.21
CA PRO A 175 5.25 7.73 -28.80
C PRO A 175 3.76 7.93 -28.47
N PRO A 176 3.31 7.55 -27.25
CA PRO A 176 1.90 7.62 -26.90
C PRO A 176 1.35 9.07 -26.94
N PRO A 177 0.03 9.24 -27.14
CA PRO A 177 -0.57 10.57 -27.22
C PRO A 177 -0.33 11.38 -25.93
N GLY A 178 0.17 12.61 -26.06
CA GLY A 178 0.51 13.51 -24.95
C GLY A 178 1.99 13.57 -24.57
N TRP A 179 2.81 12.63 -25.06
CA TRP A 179 4.24 12.57 -24.73
C TRP A 179 5.07 13.70 -25.34
N THR A 180 4.75 14.14 -26.55
CA THR A 180 5.43 15.28 -27.21
C THR A 180 5.18 16.60 -26.48
N ALA A 181 4.01 16.76 -25.86
CA ALA A 181 3.69 17.93 -25.04
C ALA A 181 4.43 17.91 -23.70
N TRP A 182 4.60 16.72 -23.10
CA TRP A 182 5.39 16.56 -21.88
C TRP A 182 6.89 16.76 -22.10
N LEU A 183 7.46 16.23 -23.19
CA LEU A 183 8.87 16.49 -23.55
C LEU A 183 9.13 17.98 -23.76
N LYS A 184 8.24 18.68 -24.47
CA LYS A 184 8.30 20.14 -24.57
C LYS A 184 8.25 20.84 -23.22
N LYS A 185 7.36 20.39 -22.32
CA LYS A 185 7.27 20.96 -20.97
C LYS A 185 8.56 20.75 -20.17
N LEU A 186 9.23 19.61 -20.33
CA LEU A 186 10.52 19.33 -19.70
C LEU A 186 11.68 20.13 -20.31
N GLU A 187 11.67 20.29 -21.64
CA GLU A 187 12.60 21.20 -22.33
C GLU A 187 12.38 22.66 -21.89
N ASP A 188 11.13 23.09 -21.72
CA ASP A 188 10.79 24.44 -21.27
C ASP A 188 11.16 24.66 -19.79
N ASP A 189 10.93 23.67 -18.92
CA ASP A 189 11.24 23.75 -17.48
C ASP A 189 12.77 23.63 -17.20
N THR A 190 13.56 23.06 -18.12
CA THR A 190 15.01 22.92 -17.93
C THR A 190 15.82 24.20 -18.23
N TRP A 191 15.20 25.26 -18.76
CA TRP A 191 15.86 26.56 -18.98
C TRP A 191 15.72 27.57 -17.83
N VAL A 192 14.95 27.28 -16.78
CA VAL A 192 14.75 28.22 -15.64
C VAL A 192 15.73 28.01 -14.48
N ALA A 193 16.58 26.98 -14.52
CA ALA A 193 17.67 26.80 -13.56
C ALA A 193 19.00 27.36 -14.07
N ARG A 194 19.06 28.68 -14.31
CA ARG A 194 20.33 29.42 -14.31
C ARG A 194 20.14 30.73 -13.53
N TRP A 195 21.06 30.92 -12.57
CA TRP A 195 21.28 32.03 -11.62
C TRP A 195 20.62 31.88 -10.24
#